data_AF-F0QRF5-F1
#
_entry.id   AF-F0QRF5-F1
#
_cell.length_a   1.000
_cell.length_b   1.000
_cell.length_c   1.000
_cell.angle_alpha   90.00
_cell.angle_beta   90.00
_cell.angle_gamma   90.00
#
_symmetry.space_group_name_H-M   'P 1'
#
loop_
_entity.id
_entity.type
_entity.pdbx_description
1 polymer ?
#
loop_
_entity_poly.entity_id
_entity_poly.type
_entity_poly.pdbx_seq_one_letter_code
_entity_poly.pdbx_strand_id
1 'polypeptide(L)'
;MIFSKYLLTAVTALTIGANSVIFLGGGTQQKKVEQTFEELGSSIKDKNNLIEKETDRINKEKEKSKEDFDKLDKKNNETKEKRRESEEQKKKLEEANQSAIQKNEENSKQLLKKKEELEKSLSESQKQILEKVKEQATKVSQNFSKIYNQELEKIKQALQNLREHNEKFIKELSEKIEKLPEEIFKDLDTEKTQ
;
A
#
# COMPACT_ATOMS: atom_id res chain seq x y z
N MET A 1 6.35 -74.88 7.39
CA MET A 1 6.38 -76.31 7.77
C MET A 1 6.95 -77.22 6.65
N ILE A 2 7.89 -76.73 5.84
CA ILE A 2 8.41 -77.44 4.67
C ILE A 2 9.82 -78.02 4.93
N PHE A 3 10.55 -77.49 5.92
CA PHE A 3 11.92 -77.88 6.27
C PHE A 3 12.06 -79.28 6.91
N SER A 4 11.06 -79.73 7.68
CA SER A 4 11.16 -81.01 8.41
C SER A 4 11.05 -82.24 7.50
N LYS A 5 10.30 -82.14 6.40
CA LYS A 5 10.09 -83.27 5.49
C LYS A 5 11.36 -83.60 4.71
N TYR A 6 12.06 -82.59 4.18
CA TYR A 6 13.30 -82.81 3.43
C TYR A 6 14.48 -83.22 4.31
N LEU A 7 14.54 -82.75 5.56
CA LEU A 7 15.55 -83.21 6.52
C LEU A 7 15.36 -84.70 6.84
N LEU A 8 14.12 -85.13 7.04
CA LEU A 8 13.80 -86.54 7.32
C LEU A 8 14.13 -87.43 6.12
N THR A 9 13.82 -86.99 4.89
CA THR A 9 14.15 -87.73 3.66
C THR A 9 15.65 -87.80 3.39
N ALA A 10 16.41 -86.76 3.70
CA ALA A 10 17.87 -86.77 3.57
C ALA A 10 18.53 -87.71 4.59
N VAL A 11 18.04 -87.72 5.84
CA VAL A 11 18.55 -88.62 6.89
C VAL A 11 18.23 -90.08 6.59
N THR A 12 17.03 -90.39 6.05
CA THR A 12 16.68 -91.76 5.65
C THR A 12 17.43 -92.22 4.40
N ALA A 13 17.72 -91.33 3.45
CA ALA A 13 18.57 -91.65 2.29
C ALA A 13 20.02 -91.95 2.70
N LEU A 14 20.58 -91.22 3.69
CA LEU A 14 21.94 -91.43 4.17
C LEU A 14 22.10 -92.71 5.00
N THR A 15 21.09 -93.06 5.82
CA THR A 15 21.13 -94.23 6.71
C THR A 15 20.89 -95.55 5.98
N ILE A 16 20.12 -95.54 4.89
CA ILE A 16 19.89 -96.74 4.06
C ILE A 16 21.04 -96.93 3.03
N GLY A 17 21.78 -95.88 2.69
CA GLY A 17 22.88 -95.93 1.72
C GLY A 17 24.22 -96.49 2.23
N ALA A 18 24.48 -96.48 3.54
CA ALA A 18 25.78 -96.91 4.09
C ALA A 18 25.96 -98.44 4.11
N ASN A 19 24.89 -99.22 4.20
CA ASN A 19 24.95 -100.68 4.38
C ASN A 19 24.67 -101.51 3.11
N SER A 20 24.25 -100.90 2.00
CA SER A 20 23.96 -101.62 0.75
C SER A 20 25.14 -101.71 -0.23
N VAL A 21 26.24 -101.00 0.05
CA VAL A 21 27.42 -100.96 -0.85
C VAL A 21 28.37 -102.15 -0.65
N ILE A 22 28.23 -102.92 0.44
CA ILE A 22 29.17 -104.01 0.77
C ILE A 22 28.76 -105.37 0.15
N PHE A 23 27.58 -105.51 -0.46
CA PHE A 23 27.04 -106.83 -0.87
C PHE A 23 26.52 -106.97 -2.32
N LEU A 24 27.08 -106.26 -3.30
CA LEU A 24 26.87 -106.57 -4.73
C LEU A 24 28.19 -106.44 -5.51
N GLY A 25 28.68 -107.56 -6.02
CA GLY A 25 30.01 -107.70 -6.62
C GLY A 25 30.29 -106.90 -7.90
N GLY A 26 31.58 -106.74 -8.18
CA GLY A 26 32.14 -106.34 -9.47
C GLY A 26 32.59 -104.87 -9.52
N GLY A 27 33.87 -104.64 -9.88
CA GLY A 27 34.59 -103.36 -9.81
C GLY A 27 34.11 -102.22 -10.74
N THR A 28 32.84 -102.19 -11.12
CA THR A 28 32.20 -101.14 -11.93
C THR A 28 31.23 -100.26 -11.14
N GLN A 29 30.83 -100.63 -9.93
CA GLN A 29 29.96 -99.78 -9.09
C GLN A 29 30.71 -98.65 -8.37
N GLN A 30 31.99 -98.85 -8.01
CA GLN A 30 32.83 -97.78 -7.45
C GLN A 30 32.90 -96.56 -8.37
N LYS A 31 33.13 -96.77 -9.69
CA LYS A 31 33.17 -95.68 -10.67
C LYS A 31 31.85 -94.93 -10.82
N LYS A 32 30.70 -95.62 -10.76
CA LYS A 32 29.38 -94.97 -10.82
C LYS A 32 29.09 -94.16 -9.55
N VAL A 33 29.42 -94.70 -8.38
CA VAL A 33 29.26 -93.99 -7.11
C VAL A 33 30.16 -92.75 -7.10
N GLU A 34 31.41 -92.88 -7.53
CA GLU A 34 32.39 -91.79 -7.64
C GLU A 34 31.92 -90.70 -8.64
N GLN A 35 31.41 -91.09 -9.81
CA GLN A 35 30.78 -90.15 -10.76
C GLN A 35 29.54 -89.45 -10.18
N THR A 36 28.70 -90.17 -9.43
CA THR A 36 27.52 -89.57 -8.79
C THR A 36 27.93 -88.60 -7.68
N PHE A 37 29.00 -88.89 -6.94
CA PHE A 37 29.57 -87.98 -5.95
C PHE A 37 30.25 -86.76 -6.60
N GLU A 38 30.91 -86.94 -7.75
CA GLU A 38 31.47 -85.83 -8.54
C GLU A 38 30.37 -84.92 -9.11
N GLU A 39 29.29 -85.49 -9.65
CA GLU A 39 28.11 -84.74 -10.12
C GLU A 39 27.36 -84.05 -8.98
N LEU A 40 27.26 -84.68 -7.82
CA LEU A 40 26.68 -84.05 -6.63
C LEU A 40 27.59 -82.92 -6.13
N GLY A 41 28.91 -83.13 -6.13
CA GLY A 41 29.91 -82.14 -5.75
C GLY A 41 29.90 -80.92 -6.68
N SER A 42 29.78 -81.13 -7.99
CA SER A 42 29.66 -80.05 -8.98
C SER A 42 28.32 -79.32 -8.86
N SER A 43 27.21 -80.05 -8.66
CA SER A 43 25.88 -79.44 -8.44
C SER A 43 25.82 -78.61 -7.14
N ILE A 44 26.46 -79.08 -6.07
CA ILE A 44 26.58 -78.32 -4.81
C ILE A 44 27.43 -77.07 -5.02
N LYS A 45 28.54 -77.18 -5.76
CA LYS A 45 29.40 -76.04 -6.09
C LYS A 45 28.66 -74.99 -6.92
N ASP A 46 27.89 -75.40 -7.91
CA ASP A 46 27.09 -74.50 -8.74
C ASP A 46 25.96 -73.82 -7.95
N LYS A 47 25.28 -74.55 -7.06
CA LYS A 47 24.30 -73.97 -6.15
C LYS A 47 24.92 -72.99 -5.16
N ASN A 48 26.10 -73.29 -4.62
CA ASN A 48 26.82 -72.36 -3.76
C ASN A 48 27.21 -71.07 -4.50
N ASN A 49 27.69 -71.18 -5.74
CA ASN A 49 27.98 -70.02 -6.59
C ASN A 49 26.72 -69.17 -6.89
N LEU A 50 25.56 -69.82 -7.07
CA LEU A 50 24.28 -69.13 -7.25
C LEU A 50 23.84 -68.42 -5.97
N ILE A 51 23.99 -69.06 -4.80
CA ILE A 51 23.68 -68.47 -3.49
C ILE A 51 24.58 -67.25 -3.24
N GLU A 52 25.86 -67.33 -3.58
CA GLU A 52 26.79 -66.21 -3.44
C GLU A 52 26.38 -65.03 -4.33
N LYS A 53 26.07 -65.28 -5.61
CA LYS A 53 25.56 -64.25 -6.54
C LYS A 53 24.26 -63.59 -6.06
N GLU A 54 23.32 -64.37 -5.53
CA GLU A 54 22.07 -63.83 -4.99
C GLU A 54 22.31 -63.04 -3.70
N THR A 55 23.25 -63.50 -2.85
CA THR A 55 23.65 -62.77 -1.64
C THR A 55 24.24 -61.41 -2.01
N ASP A 56 25.13 -61.35 -3.01
CA ASP A 56 25.71 -60.11 -3.53
C ASP A 56 24.66 -59.17 -4.14
N ARG A 57 23.70 -59.73 -4.90
CA ARG A 57 22.59 -58.94 -5.46
C ARG A 57 21.75 -58.31 -4.36
N ILE A 58 21.36 -59.10 -3.35
CA ILE A 58 20.57 -58.64 -2.20
C ILE A 58 21.32 -57.56 -1.42
N ASN A 59 22.62 -57.72 -1.21
CA ASN A 59 23.44 -56.72 -0.53
C ASN A 59 23.49 -55.40 -1.31
N LYS A 60 23.69 -55.45 -2.63
CA LYS A 60 23.67 -54.25 -3.49
C LYS A 60 22.29 -53.58 -3.53
N GLU A 61 21.20 -54.34 -3.57
CA GLU A 61 19.84 -53.80 -3.51
C GLU A 61 19.56 -53.16 -2.14
N LYS A 62 20.05 -53.76 -1.06
CA LYS A 62 19.93 -53.22 0.29
C LYS A 62 20.69 -51.91 0.45
N GLU A 63 21.91 -51.81 -0.08
CA GLU A 63 22.70 -50.58 -0.08
C GLU A 63 22.01 -49.48 -0.88
N LYS A 64 21.58 -49.77 -2.13
CA LYS A 64 20.83 -48.80 -2.95
C LYS A 64 19.54 -48.34 -2.28
N SER A 65 18.79 -49.27 -1.71
CA SER A 65 17.55 -48.96 -0.99
C SER A 65 17.83 -48.02 0.18
N LYS A 66 18.88 -48.29 0.97
CA LYS A 66 19.29 -47.43 2.07
C LYS A 66 19.66 -46.02 1.58
N GLU A 67 20.45 -45.91 0.52
CA GLU A 67 20.79 -44.61 -0.07
C GLU A 67 19.55 -43.85 -0.57
N ASP A 68 18.60 -44.54 -1.19
CA ASP A 68 17.38 -43.92 -1.70
C ASP A 68 16.47 -43.48 -0.55
N PHE A 69 16.36 -44.27 0.52
CA PHE A 69 15.66 -43.86 1.74
C PHE A 69 16.31 -42.63 2.38
N ASP A 70 17.64 -42.60 2.50
CA ASP A 70 18.35 -41.45 3.07
C ASP A 70 18.16 -40.19 2.19
N LYS A 71 18.18 -40.32 0.86
CA LYS A 71 17.86 -39.23 -0.07
C LYS A 71 16.43 -38.73 0.07
N LEU A 72 15.47 -39.65 0.19
CA LEU A 72 14.05 -39.31 0.35
C LEU A 72 13.80 -38.60 1.68
N ASP A 73 14.43 -39.07 2.77
CA ASP A 73 14.28 -38.44 4.08
C ASP A 73 14.88 -37.03 4.09
N LYS A 74 16.07 -36.87 3.51
CA LYS A 74 16.69 -35.54 3.32
C LYS A 74 15.78 -34.60 2.52
N LYS A 75 15.25 -35.05 1.38
CA LYS A 75 14.33 -34.24 0.56
C LYS A 75 13.03 -33.90 1.29
N ASN A 76 12.50 -34.83 2.07
CA ASN A 76 11.29 -34.63 2.86
C ASN A 76 11.52 -33.55 3.93
N ASN A 77 12.66 -33.60 4.62
CA ASN A 77 13.03 -32.61 5.62
C ASN A 77 13.27 -31.23 4.99
N GLU A 78 14.01 -31.14 3.87
CA GLU A 78 14.18 -29.88 3.12
C GLU A 78 12.84 -29.31 2.65
N THR A 79 11.91 -30.15 2.22
CA THR A 79 10.56 -29.72 1.79
C THR A 79 9.75 -29.19 2.97
N LYS A 80 9.83 -29.83 4.15
CA LYS A 80 9.16 -29.35 5.37
C LYS A 80 9.70 -28.00 5.81
N GLU A 81 11.01 -27.81 5.81
CA GLU A 81 11.61 -26.52 6.19
C GLU A 81 11.22 -25.41 5.21
N LYS A 82 11.28 -25.65 3.89
CA LYS A 82 10.83 -24.66 2.90
C LYS A 82 9.35 -24.29 3.04
N ARG A 83 8.50 -25.26 3.40
CA ARG A 83 7.08 -24.99 3.67
C ARG A 83 6.91 -24.10 4.90
N ARG A 84 7.64 -24.38 5.99
CA ARG A 84 7.62 -23.54 7.20
C ARG A 84 8.07 -22.12 6.90
N GLU A 85 9.20 -21.96 6.21
CA GLU A 85 9.70 -20.63 5.80
C GLU A 85 8.68 -19.89 4.93
N SER A 86 8.06 -20.57 3.98
CA SER A 86 7.03 -19.98 3.12
C SER A 86 5.78 -19.58 3.90
N GLU A 87 5.34 -20.37 4.87
CA GLU A 87 4.19 -20.05 5.72
C GLU A 87 4.49 -18.86 6.64
N GLU A 88 5.69 -18.80 7.21
CA GLU A 88 6.13 -17.64 8.01
C GLU A 88 6.22 -16.36 7.19
N GLN A 89 6.79 -16.43 5.98
CA GLN A 89 6.84 -15.29 5.07
C GLN A 89 5.44 -14.84 4.66
N LYS A 90 4.54 -15.79 4.36
CA LYS A 90 3.15 -15.49 4.06
C LYS A 90 2.46 -14.78 5.22
N LYS A 91 2.64 -15.28 6.45
CA LYS A 91 2.08 -14.67 7.65
C LYS A 91 2.61 -13.25 7.88
N LYS A 92 3.93 -13.04 7.76
CA LYS A 92 4.56 -11.72 7.85
C LYS A 92 4.02 -10.75 6.79
N LEU A 93 3.83 -11.24 5.56
CA LEU A 93 3.28 -10.44 4.47
C LEU A 93 1.80 -10.08 4.72
N GLU A 94 1.00 -11.02 5.21
CA GLU A 94 -0.40 -10.78 5.57
C GLU A 94 -0.52 -9.74 6.70
N GLU A 95 0.28 -9.88 7.75
CA GLU A 95 0.33 -8.92 8.87
C GLU A 95 0.78 -7.52 8.39
N ALA A 96 1.84 -7.44 7.58
CA ALA A 96 2.32 -6.18 7.03
C ALA A 96 1.27 -5.52 6.12
N ASN A 97 0.58 -6.31 5.29
CA ASN A 97 -0.48 -5.80 4.41
C ASN A 97 -1.69 -5.31 5.22
N GLN A 98 -2.14 -6.06 6.24
CA GLN A 98 -3.22 -5.63 7.13
C GLN A 98 -2.86 -4.34 7.87
N SER A 99 -1.63 -4.25 8.39
CA SER A 99 -1.14 -3.03 9.05
C SER A 99 -1.10 -1.84 8.07
N ALA A 100 -0.65 -2.05 6.84
CA ALA A 100 -0.64 -1.02 5.81
C ALA A 100 -2.05 -0.54 5.45
N ILE A 101 -3.02 -1.46 5.32
CA ILE A 101 -4.43 -1.14 5.07
C ILE A 101 -4.99 -0.31 6.22
N GLN A 102 -4.82 -0.75 7.47
CA GLN A 102 -5.30 -0.02 8.65
C GLN A 102 -4.71 1.39 8.74
N LYS A 103 -3.39 1.52 8.53
CA LYS A 103 -2.71 2.82 8.54
C LYS A 103 -3.20 3.73 7.41
N ASN A 104 -3.47 3.17 6.23
CA ASN A 104 -4.01 3.92 5.10
C ASN A 104 -5.43 4.41 5.38
N GLU A 105 -6.29 3.57 5.96
CA GLU A 105 -7.63 3.96 6.38
C GLU A 105 -7.61 5.06 7.45
N GLU A 106 -6.71 4.94 8.43
CA GLU A 106 -6.56 5.95 9.47
C GLU A 106 -6.06 7.29 8.90
N ASN A 107 -5.04 7.25 8.04
CA ASN A 107 -4.55 8.44 7.34
C ASN A 107 -5.65 9.08 6.48
N SER A 108 -6.45 8.27 5.77
CA SER A 108 -7.58 8.75 4.97
C SER A 108 -8.62 9.46 5.84
N LYS A 109 -8.99 8.88 6.99
CA LYS A 109 -9.91 9.51 7.96
C LYS A 109 -9.33 10.82 8.52
N GLN A 110 -8.04 10.87 8.84
CA GLN A 110 -7.39 12.09 9.31
C GLN A 110 -7.35 13.18 8.24
N LEU A 111 -7.07 12.82 6.98
CA LEU A 111 -7.09 13.74 5.85
C LEU A 111 -8.48 14.33 5.61
N LEU A 112 -9.53 13.50 5.68
CA LEU A 112 -10.91 13.98 5.55
C LEU A 112 -11.27 14.97 6.65
N LYS A 113 -10.93 14.67 7.92
CA LYS A 113 -11.16 15.60 9.03
C LYS A 113 -10.44 16.94 8.82
N LYS A 114 -9.16 16.90 8.47
CA LYS A 114 -8.38 18.12 8.18
C LYS A 114 -8.96 18.91 7.02
N LYS A 115 -9.43 18.22 5.97
CA LYS A 115 -10.09 18.86 4.84
C LYS A 115 -11.35 19.59 5.29
N GLU A 116 -12.22 18.95 6.07
CA GLU A 116 -13.44 19.57 6.59
C GLU A 116 -13.14 20.77 7.50
N GLU A 117 -12.13 20.66 8.36
CA GLU A 117 -11.68 21.77 9.22
C GLU A 117 -11.17 22.96 8.40
N LEU A 118 -10.35 22.70 7.38
CA LEU A 118 -9.83 23.74 6.48
C LEU A 118 -10.94 24.39 5.65
N GLU A 119 -11.89 23.60 5.14
CA GLU A 119 -13.04 24.14 4.39
C GLU A 119 -13.91 25.04 5.26
N LYS A 120 -14.17 24.65 6.52
CA LYS A 120 -14.89 25.50 7.49
C LYS A 120 -14.12 26.77 7.80
N SER A 121 -12.83 26.67 8.12
CA SER A 121 -11.98 27.83 8.44
C SER A 121 -11.89 28.80 7.27
N LEU A 122 -11.74 28.29 6.04
CA LEU A 122 -11.71 29.10 4.83
C LEU A 122 -13.05 29.82 4.60
N SER A 123 -14.16 29.11 4.75
CA SER A 123 -15.51 29.68 4.61
C SER A 123 -15.77 30.80 5.63
N GLU A 124 -15.39 30.59 6.89
CA GLU A 124 -15.48 31.62 7.93
C GLU A 124 -14.58 32.82 7.63
N SER A 125 -13.34 32.58 7.21
CA SER A 125 -12.41 33.65 6.84
C SER A 125 -12.93 34.48 5.67
N GLN A 126 -13.46 33.82 4.62
CA GLN A 126 -14.07 34.50 3.48
C GLN A 126 -15.26 35.36 3.90
N LYS A 127 -16.15 34.85 4.76
CA LYS A 127 -17.28 35.61 5.30
C LYS A 127 -16.82 36.84 6.07
N GLN A 128 -15.84 36.69 6.97
CA GLN A 128 -15.30 37.81 7.75
C GLN A 128 -14.65 38.87 6.87
N ILE A 129 -13.92 38.47 5.82
CA ILE A 129 -13.31 39.40 4.86
C ILE A 129 -14.41 40.15 4.10
N LEU A 130 -15.42 39.44 3.59
CA LEU A 130 -16.54 40.06 2.88
C LEU A 130 -17.31 41.05 3.75
N GLU A 131 -17.56 40.71 5.01
CA GLU A 131 -18.20 41.62 5.97
C GLU A 131 -17.36 42.87 6.20
N LYS A 132 -16.05 42.73 6.48
CA LYS A 132 -15.15 43.88 6.65
C LYS A 132 -15.10 44.78 5.41
N VAL A 133 -15.03 44.19 4.22
CA VAL A 133 -15.04 44.96 2.97
C VAL A 133 -16.36 45.71 2.80
N LYS A 134 -17.50 45.04 3.07
CA LYS A 134 -18.83 45.67 2.99
C LYS A 134 -18.98 46.82 3.99
N GLU A 135 -18.53 46.65 5.23
CA GLU A 135 -18.52 47.71 6.23
C GLU A 135 -17.66 48.91 5.82
N GLN A 136 -16.44 48.66 5.33
CA GLN A 136 -15.56 49.72 4.87
C GLN A 136 -16.15 50.46 3.66
N ALA A 137 -16.66 49.73 2.66
CA ALA A 137 -17.32 50.33 1.50
C ALA A 137 -18.52 51.20 1.92
N THR A 138 -19.30 50.74 2.90
CA THR A 138 -20.45 51.49 3.43
C THR A 138 -19.99 52.76 4.13
N LYS A 139 -18.96 52.70 4.98
CA LYS A 139 -18.38 53.88 5.65
C LYS A 139 -17.83 54.90 4.66
N VAL A 140 -17.11 54.44 3.64
CA VAL A 140 -16.57 55.31 2.58
C VAL A 140 -17.70 56.00 1.82
N SER A 141 -18.73 55.24 1.42
CA SER A 141 -19.90 55.79 0.71
C SER A 141 -20.65 56.84 1.55
N GLN A 142 -20.85 56.58 2.84
CA GLN A 142 -21.48 57.53 3.76
C GLN A 142 -20.64 58.80 3.94
N ASN A 143 -19.33 58.68 4.14
CA ASN A 143 -18.44 59.82 4.26
C ASN A 143 -18.41 60.65 2.98
N PHE A 144 -18.32 60.00 1.82
CA PHE A 144 -18.35 60.68 0.54
C PHE A 144 -19.67 61.42 0.33
N SER A 145 -20.81 60.79 0.62
CA SER A 145 -22.13 61.41 0.52
C SER A 145 -22.26 62.63 1.44
N LYS A 146 -21.69 62.56 2.65
CA LYS A 146 -21.68 63.69 3.59
C LYS A 146 -20.85 64.85 3.07
N ILE A 147 -19.63 64.60 2.58
CA ILE A 147 -18.76 65.62 2.00
C ILE A 147 -19.43 66.26 0.78
N TYR A 148 -19.97 65.44 -0.12
CA TYR A 148 -20.67 65.90 -1.31
C TYR A 148 -21.84 66.82 -0.95
N ASN A 149 -22.71 66.41 -0.03
CA ASN A 149 -23.83 67.23 0.41
C ASN A 149 -23.38 68.54 1.08
N GLN A 150 -22.31 68.51 1.87
CA GLN A 150 -21.74 69.72 2.48
C GLN A 150 -21.23 70.71 1.44
N GLU A 151 -20.51 70.25 0.42
CA GLU A 151 -20.03 71.11 -0.66
C GLU A 151 -21.18 71.66 -1.51
N LEU A 152 -22.21 70.84 -1.75
CA LEU A 152 -23.41 71.26 -2.49
C LEU A 152 -24.15 72.39 -1.75
N GLU A 153 -24.30 72.29 -0.43
CA GLU A 153 -24.90 73.35 0.38
C GLU A 153 -24.03 74.62 0.41
N LYS A 154 -22.70 74.50 0.49
CA LYS A 154 -21.80 75.68 0.37
C LYS A 154 -21.97 76.38 -0.97
N ILE A 155 -22.05 75.63 -2.07
CA ILE A 155 -22.26 76.18 -3.42
C ILE A 155 -23.61 76.89 -3.49
N LYS A 156 -24.69 76.28 -2.96
CA LYS A 156 -26.01 76.91 -2.89
C LYS A 156 -25.98 78.22 -2.10
N GLN A 157 -25.34 78.23 -0.94
CA GLN A 157 -25.20 79.44 -0.11
C GLN A 157 -24.39 80.52 -0.84
N ALA A 158 -23.29 80.17 -1.49
CA ALA A 158 -22.48 81.11 -2.27
C ALA A 158 -23.28 81.71 -3.44
N LEU A 159 -24.07 80.90 -4.16
CA LEU A 159 -24.95 81.36 -5.22
C LEU A 159 -26.03 82.30 -4.70
N GLN A 160 -26.64 81.98 -3.55
CA GLN A 160 -27.66 82.83 -2.93
C GLN A 160 -27.06 84.17 -2.49
N ASN A 161 -25.91 84.16 -1.81
CA ASN A 161 -25.21 85.38 -1.40
C ASN A 161 -24.82 86.24 -2.61
N LEU A 162 -24.35 85.62 -3.70
CA LEU A 162 -24.01 86.34 -4.94
C LEU A 162 -25.24 87.00 -5.55
N ARG A 163 -26.38 86.30 -5.56
CA ARG A 163 -27.65 86.84 -6.05
C ARG A 163 -28.10 88.04 -5.20
N GLU A 164 -28.09 87.90 -3.88
CA GLU A 164 -28.47 88.97 -2.96
C GLU A 164 -27.53 90.20 -3.08
N HIS A 165 -26.22 89.98 -3.24
CA HIS A 165 -25.28 91.08 -3.49
C HIS A 165 -25.56 91.78 -4.81
N ASN A 166 -25.81 91.04 -5.89
CA ASN A 166 -26.14 91.63 -7.19
C ASN A 166 -27.44 92.43 -7.12
N GLU A 167 -28.47 91.92 -6.44
CA GLU A 167 -29.75 92.65 -6.25
C GLU A 167 -29.55 93.94 -5.45
N LYS A 168 -28.74 93.92 -4.37
CA LYS A 168 -28.40 95.13 -3.61
C LYS A 168 -27.60 96.12 -4.44
N PHE A 169 -26.58 95.66 -5.15
CA PHE A 169 -25.75 96.51 -6.00
C PHE A 169 -26.57 97.21 -7.09
N ILE A 170 -27.51 96.49 -7.73
CA ILE A 170 -28.42 97.07 -8.72
C ILE A 170 -29.29 98.16 -8.08
N LYS A 171 -29.83 97.93 -6.87
CA LYS A 171 -30.62 98.95 -6.16
C LYS A 171 -29.80 100.19 -5.82
N GLU A 172 -28.61 100.01 -5.24
CA GLU A 172 -27.71 101.13 -4.92
C GLU A 172 -27.31 101.92 -6.17
N LEU A 173 -27.05 101.22 -7.28
CA LEU A 173 -26.73 101.85 -8.55
C LEU A 173 -27.93 102.64 -9.09
N SER A 174 -29.13 102.06 -9.06
CA SER A 174 -30.37 102.75 -9.46
C SER A 174 -30.62 104.00 -8.62
N GLU A 175 -30.50 103.90 -7.29
CA GLU A 175 -30.66 105.06 -6.39
C GLU A 175 -29.62 106.15 -6.66
N LYS A 176 -28.36 105.78 -6.94
CA LYS A 176 -27.32 106.74 -7.33
C LYS A 176 -27.61 107.39 -8.67
N ILE A 177 -28.11 106.63 -9.66
CA ILE A 177 -28.51 107.16 -10.96
C ILE A 177 -29.69 108.13 -10.81
N GLU A 178 -30.68 107.82 -9.97
CA GLU A 178 -31.83 108.69 -9.70
C GLU A 178 -31.45 109.97 -8.96
N LYS A 179 -30.49 109.91 -8.04
CA LYS A 179 -29.98 111.09 -7.30
C LYS A 179 -28.93 111.88 -8.08
N LEU A 180 -28.37 111.30 -9.15
CA LEU A 180 -27.33 111.92 -9.98
C LEU A 180 -27.71 113.32 -10.50
N PRO A 181 -28.94 113.55 -11.04
CA PRO A 181 -29.33 114.87 -11.49
C PRO A 181 -29.34 115.89 -10.35
N GLU A 182 -29.88 115.53 -9.19
CA GLU A 182 -29.94 116.42 -8.01
C GLU A 182 -28.54 116.76 -7.49
N GLU A 183 -27.59 115.82 -7.53
CA GLU A 183 -26.20 116.07 -7.11
C GLU A 183 -25.42 116.89 -8.13
N ILE A 184 -25.64 116.69 -9.44
CA ILE A 184 -24.97 117.48 -10.49
C ILE A 184 -25.38 118.97 -10.43
N PHE A 185 -26.59 119.28 -9.96
CA PHE A 185 -27.07 120.65 -9.85
C PHE A 185 -26.91 121.30 -8.46
N LYS A 186 -26.49 120.55 -7.43
CA LYS A 186 -26.28 121.10 -6.07
C LYS A 186 -25.18 122.16 -5.99
N ASP A 187 -24.14 122.05 -6.80
CA ASP A 187 -23.03 123.03 -6.83
C ASP A 187 -23.33 124.26 -7.71
N LEU A 188 -24.43 124.24 -8.48
CA LEU A 188 -24.84 125.35 -9.36
C LEU A 188 -25.72 126.39 -8.65
N ASP A 189 -26.39 126.02 -7.54
CA ASP A 189 -27.24 126.94 -6.77
C ASP A 189 -26.48 127.75 -5.70
N THR A 190 -25.22 127.40 -5.39
CA THR A 190 -24.40 128.12 -4.39
C THR A 190 -23.73 129.40 -4.91
N GLU A 191 -23.74 129.67 -6.22
CA GLU A 191 -23.15 130.90 -6.79
C GLU A 191 -24.11 132.10 -6.89
N LYS A 192 -25.38 131.99 -6.43
CA LYS A 192 -26.36 133.10 -6.53
C LYS A 192 -26.65 133.87 -5.24
N THR A 193 -25.80 133.74 -4.23
CA THR A 193 -25.83 134.60 -3.04
C THR A 193 -24.44 135.10 -2.69
N GLN A 194 -23.93 136.04 -3.51
CA GLN A 194 -23.11 137.19 -3.10
C GLN A 194 -23.18 138.27 -4.18
#